data_AF-A0A946AV83-F1
#
_entry.id   AF-A0A946AV83-F1
#
_cell.length_a   1.000
_cell.length_b   1.000
_cell.length_c   1.000
_cell.angle_alpha   90.00
_cell.angle_beta   90.00
_cell.angle_gamma   90.00
#
_symmetry.space_group_name_H-M   'P 1'
#
loop_
_entity.id
_entity.type
_entity.pdbx_description
1 polymer ?
#
loop_
_entity_poly.entity_id
_entity_poly.type
_entity_poly.pdbx_seq_one_letter_code
_entity_poly.pdbx_strand_id
1 'polypeptide(L)'
;MSQHSIKSFSAALFKKPFYLAFINIFILFKRPLDVLVRYVLEVGDYPKRFLIRTPLGLQSVTAFSHPDLITLIECFGKLDYRAPKNTSVVVDFGSNIGISALYF
;
A
#
# COMPACT_ATOMS: atom_id res chain seq x y z
N MET A 1 0.63 21.91 1.89
CA MET A 1 -0.65 21.70 1.20
C MET A 1 -0.36 21.56 -0.28
N SER A 2 -0.27 20.34 -0.82
CA SER A 2 -0.15 20.16 -2.27
C SER A 2 -1.51 20.43 -2.90
N GLN A 3 -1.55 21.32 -3.88
CA GLN A 3 -2.75 21.56 -4.68
C GLN A 3 -2.88 20.42 -5.70
N HIS A 4 -3.36 19.26 -5.27
CA HIS A 4 -3.83 18.26 -6.23
C HIS A 4 -5.13 18.79 -6.85
N SER A 5 -5.00 19.39 -8.04
CA SER A 5 -6.14 19.80 -8.86
C SER A 5 -7.11 18.62 -9.03
N ILE A 6 -8.40 18.87 -8.83
CA ILE A 6 -9.48 17.88 -8.92
C ILE A 6 -9.42 17.08 -10.24
N LYS A 7 -8.87 17.68 -11.31
CA LYS A 7 -8.63 17.03 -12.61
C LYS A 7 -7.53 15.96 -12.60
N SER A 8 -6.51 16.09 -11.75
CA SER A 8 -5.45 15.08 -11.57
C SER A 8 -5.97 13.88 -10.79
N PHE A 9 -6.87 14.11 -9.84
CA PHE A 9 -7.50 13.05 -9.06
C PHE A 9 -8.43 12.20 -9.92
N SER A 10 -9.27 12.83 -10.75
CA SER A 10 -10.19 12.10 -11.65
C SER A 10 -9.47 11.31 -12.73
N ALA A 11 -8.39 11.83 -13.33
CA ALA A 11 -7.59 11.09 -14.30
C ALA A 11 -6.82 9.91 -13.68
N ALA A 12 -6.45 9.99 -12.40
CA ALA A 12 -5.81 8.90 -11.68
C ALA A 12 -6.76 7.73 -11.43
N LEU A 13 -8.05 8.00 -11.15
CA LEU A 13 -9.09 6.98 -10.97
C LEU A 13 -9.22 6.01 -12.15
N PHE A 14 -8.86 6.43 -13.37
CA PHE A 14 -8.95 5.59 -14.57
C PHE A 14 -7.67 4.82 -14.90
N LYS A 15 -6.59 4.96 -14.12
CA LYS A 15 -5.37 4.18 -14.38
C LYS A 15 -5.50 2.78 -13.77
N LYS A 16 -5.19 1.76 -14.58
CA LYS A 16 -5.21 0.33 -14.22
C LYS A 16 -4.64 0.01 -12.81
N PRO A 17 -3.51 0.61 -12.36
CA PRO A 17 -2.97 0.35 -11.02
C PRO A 17 -3.91 0.71 -9.87
N PHE A 18 -4.79 1.71 -10.02
CA PHE A 18 -5.74 2.09 -8.96
C PHE A 18 -6.87 1.09 -8.81
N TYR A 19 -7.35 0.49 -9.90
CA TYR A 19 -8.32 -0.60 -9.83
C TYR A 19 -7.71 -1.85 -9.20
N LEU A 20 -6.44 -2.16 -9.53
CA LEU A 20 -5.70 -3.26 -8.88
C LEU A 20 -5.55 -2.99 -7.37
N ALA A 21 -5.15 -1.78 -6.98
CA ALA A 21 -5.07 -1.38 -5.59
C ALA A 21 -6.41 -1.51 -4.87
N PHE A 22 -7.49 -1.02 -5.47
CA PHE A 22 -8.83 -1.15 -4.92
C PHE A 22 -9.18 -2.61 -4.64
N ILE A 23 -9.06 -3.50 -5.64
CA ILE A 23 -9.36 -4.93 -5.48
C ILE A 23 -8.48 -5.56 -4.40
N ASN A 24 -7.17 -5.31 -4.44
CA ASN A 24 -6.21 -5.90 -3.52
C ASN A 24 -6.36 -5.38 -2.09
N ILE A 25 -6.87 -4.16 -1.88
CA ILE A 25 -7.22 -3.68 -0.54
C ILE A 25 -8.25 -4.62 0.10
N PHE A 26 -9.30 -5.00 -0.63
CA PHE A 26 -10.33 -5.92 -0.13
C PHE A 26 -9.85 -7.36 0.05
N ILE A 27 -8.89 -7.81 -0.76
CA ILE A 27 -8.37 -9.19 -0.69
C ILE A 27 -7.32 -9.33 0.43
N LEU A 28 -6.40 -8.37 0.55
CA LEU A 28 -5.18 -8.52 1.35
C LEU A 28 -5.34 -7.99 2.78
N PHE A 29 -6.14 -6.95 3.00
CA PHE A 29 -6.25 -6.31 4.31
C PHE A 29 -7.40 -6.87 5.14
N LYS A 30 -7.18 -7.02 6.46
CA LYS A 30 -8.23 -7.47 7.39
C LYS A 30 -9.35 -6.45 7.60
N ARG A 31 -9.07 -5.16 7.43
CA ARG A 31 -10.03 -4.05 7.59
C ARG A 31 -10.01 -3.16 6.35
N PRO A 32 -10.52 -3.66 5.20
CA PRO A 32 -10.31 -3.00 3.92
C PRO A 32 -11.01 -1.64 3.81
N LEU A 33 -12.17 -1.46 4.46
CA LEU A 33 -12.89 -0.18 4.45
C LEU A 33 -12.13 0.92 5.21
N ASP A 34 -11.55 0.60 6.38
CA ASP A 34 -10.70 1.55 7.15
C ASP A 34 -9.46 1.94 6.34
N VAL A 35 -8.82 0.96 5.68
CA VAL A 35 -7.67 1.18 4.79
C VAL A 35 -8.05 2.07 3.62
N LEU A 36 -9.15 1.78 2.93
CA LEU A 36 -9.60 2.54 1.76
C LEU A 36 -9.93 4.00 2.11
N VAL A 37 -10.64 4.22 3.22
CA VAL A 37 -10.99 5.56 3.72
C VAL A 37 -9.73 6.37 4.02
N ARG A 38 -8.78 5.79 4.77
CA ARG A 38 -7.52 6.45 5.10
C ARG A 38 -6.65 6.71 3.88
N TYR A 39 -6.65 5.81 2.90
CA TYR A 39 -5.89 5.93 1.65
C TYR A 39 -6.44 7.02 0.73
N VAL A 40 -7.77 7.08 0.54
CA VAL A 40 -8.39 8.01 -0.42
C VAL A 40 -8.60 9.41 0.16
N LEU A 41 -8.97 9.49 1.44
CA LEU A 41 -9.32 10.78 2.07
C LEU A 41 -8.16 11.40 2.85
N GLU A 42 -7.00 10.73 2.92
CA GLU A 42 -5.83 11.18 3.67
C GLU A 42 -6.12 11.47 5.16
N VAL A 43 -7.08 10.73 5.74
CA VAL A 43 -7.55 10.92 7.12
C VAL A 43 -7.02 9.88 8.10
N GLY A 44 -7.18 10.19 9.39
CA GLY A 44 -7.00 9.27 10.51
C GLY A 44 -5.66 9.41 11.22
N ASP A 45 -5.62 8.93 12.46
CA ASP A 45 -4.43 9.07 13.29
C ASP A 45 -3.39 8.00 12.98
N TYR A 46 -2.13 8.39 13.14
CA TYR A 46 -0.94 7.55 13.08
C TYR A 46 -0.11 7.74 14.37
N PRO A 47 0.65 6.74 14.83
CA PRO A 47 0.91 5.44 14.19
C PRO A 47 -0.31 4.52 14.19
N LYS A 48 -0.47 3.75 13.11
CA LYS A 48 -1.57 2.79 12.94
C LYS A 48 -1.05 1.43 12.51
N ARG A 49 -1.55 0.40 13.18
CA ARG A 49 -1.25 -1.00 12.86
C ARG A 49 -2.26 -1.55 11.84
N PHE A 50 -1.76 -2.07 10.74
CA PHE A 50 -2.50 -2.77 9.70
C PHE A 50 -2.18 -4.27 9.73
N LEU A 51 -3.17 -5.09 9.38
CA LEU A 51 -3.01 -6.53 9.19
C LEU A 51 -3.21 -6.84 7.71
N ILE A 52 -2.17 -7.36 7.08
CA ILE A 52 -2.09 -7.55 5.63
C ILE A 52 -1.59 -8.95 5.29
N ARG A 53 -2.20 -9.60 4.29
CA ARG A 53 -1.72 -10.85 3.72
C ARG A 53 -0.60 -10.57 2.73
N THR A 54 0.53 -11.22 2.93
CA THR A 54 1.76 -11.06 2.14
C THR A 54 2.23 -12.45 1.66
N PRO A 55 3.24 -12.54 0.79
CA PRO A 55 3.87 -13.82 0.47
C PRO A 55 4.38 -14.58 1.71
N LEU A 56 4.76 -13.87 2.77
CA LEU A 56 5.20 -14.41 4.06
C LEU A 56 4.05 -14.77 5.00
N GLY A 57 2.80 -14.70 4.55
CA GLY A 57 1.61 -14.93 5.36
C GLY A 57 1.00 -13.63 5.91
N LEU A 58 0.20 -13.75 6.97
CA LEU A 58 -0.46 -12.60 7.60
C LEU A 58 0.54 -11.82 8.44
N GLN A 59 0.84 -10.60 8.05
CA GLN A 59 1.79 -9.73 8.71
C GLN A 59 1.10 -8.54 9.36
N SER A 60 1.71 -8.03 10.42
CA SER A 60 1.29 -6.80 11.09
C SER A 60 2.30 -5.70 10.82
N VAL A 61 1.83 -4.61 10.24
CA VAL A 61 2.67 -3.49 9.81
C VAL A 61 2.20 -2.23 10.51
N THR A 62 3.14 -1.46 11.06
CA THR A 62 2.83 -0.15 11.63
C THR A 62 3.20 0.92 10.63
N ALA A 63 2.21 1.66 10.14
CA ALA A 63 2.44 2.91 9.42
C ALA A 63 2.57 4.04 10.45
N PHE A 64 3.61 4.85 10.35
CA PHE A 64 3.82 6.03 11.21
C PHE A 64 3.23 7.30 10.60
N SER A 65 2.90 7.27 9.32
CA SER A 65 2.33 8.38 8.58
C SER A 65 1.45 7.92 7.42
N HIS A 66 0.67 8.83 6.84
CA HIS A 66 -0.09 8.54 5.62
C HIS A 66 0.79 8.13 4.42
N PRO A 67 1.97 8.75 4.18
CA PRO A 67 2.93 8.26 3.20
C PRO A 67 3.29 6.77 3.35
N ASP A 68 3.43 6.26 4.57
CA ASP A 68 3.72 4.82 4.78
C ASP A 68 2.54 3.94 4.35
N LEU A 69 1.30 4.41 4.54
CA LEU A 69 0.12 3.74 4.02
C LEU A 69 0.12 3.75 2.48
N ILE A 70 0.50 4.86 1.84
CA ILE A 70 0.65 4.91 0.38
C ILE A 70 1.67 3.87 -0.08
N THR A 71 2.85 3.81 0.53
CA THR A 71 3.87 2.81 0.17
C THR A 71 3.36 1.38 0.35
N LEU A 72 2.59 1.12 1.41
CA LEU A 72 1.97 -0.19 1.63
C LEU A 72 0.98 -0.55 0.50
N ILE A 73 0.18 0.40 0.03
CA ILE A 73 -0.73 0.22 -1.10
C ILE A 73 0.02 0.11 -2.43
N GLU A 74 1.14 0.80 -2.62
CA GLU A 74 1.97 0.65 -3.82
C GLU A 74 2.61 -0.73 -3.89
N CYS A 75 3.22 -1.17 -2.80
CA CYS A 75 3.80 -2.49 -2.67
C CYS A 75 2.75 -3.57 -2.93
N PHE A 76 1.69 -3.63 -2.11
CA PHE A 76 0.77 -4.78 -2.08
C PHE A 76 -0.54 -4.56 -2.84
N GLY A 77 -1.02 -3.33 -2.91
CA GLY A 77 -2.24 -2.98 -3.63
C GLY A 77 -2.01 -2.91 -5.14
N LYS A 78 -1.08 -2.06 -5.58
CA LYS A 78 -0.74 -1.86 -7.00
C LYS A 78 0.15 -2.98 -7.53
N LEU A 79 0.81 -3.72 -6.64
CA LEU A 79 1.76 -4.79 -6.94
C LEU A 79 3.07 -4.27 -7.58
N ASP A 80 3.48 -3.05 -7.24
CA ASP A 80 4.65 -2.39 -7.83
C ASP A 80 5.96 -3.12 -7.47
N TYR A 81 5.96 -3.90 -6.37
CA TYR A 81 7.09 -4.67 -5.86
C TYR A 81 6.95 -6.18 -6.08
N ARG A 82 5.99 -6.61 -6.90
CA ARG A 82 5.75 -8.04 -7.13
C ARG A 82 6.99 -8.71 -7.72
N ALA A 83 7.52 -9.68 -7.00
CA ALA A 83 8.67 -10.47 -7.42
C ALA A 83 8.35 -11.97 -7.53
N PRO A 84 9.15 -12.73 -8.30
CA PRO A 84 9.08 -14.19 -8.34
C PRO A 84 9.33 -14.83 -6.97
N LYS A 85 8.63 -15.91 -6.65
CA LYS A 85 8.79 -16.65 -5.38
C LYS A 85 10.16 -17.31 -5.21
N ASN A 86 10.92 -17.48 -6.29
CA ASN A 86 12.24 -18.09 -6.32
C ASN A 86 13.38 -17.06 -6.33
N THR A 87 13.11 -15.81 -5.94
CA THR A 87 14.13 -14.76 -5.82
C THR A 87 15.08 -15.11 -4.67
N SER A 88 16.39 -15.23 -4.95
CA SER A 88 17.38 -15.67 -3.93
C SER A 88 17.94 -14.52 -3.09
N VAL A 89 18.06 -13.32 -3.67
CA VAL A 89 18.63 -12.14 -3.00
C VAL A 89 17.88 -10.91 -3.47
N VAL A 90 17.52 -10.03 -2.53
CA VAL A 90 16.90 -8.72 -2.80
C VAL A 90 17.64 -7.64 -2.04
N VAL A 91 17.91 -6.54 -2.72
CA VAL A 91 18.46 -5.33 -2.13
C VAL A 91 17.53 -4.19 -2.47
N ASP A 92 16.97 -3.54 -1.45
CA ASP A 92 16.08 -2.39 -1.61
C ASP A 92 16.67 -1.16 -0.89
N PHE A 93 17.08 -0.17 -1.68
CA PHE A 93 17.63 1.07 -1.19
C PHE A 93 16.51 2.08 -0.94
N GLY A 94 16.39 2.54 0.31
CA GLY A 94 15.36 3.52 0.67
C GLY A 94 13.97 2.91 0.84
N SER A 95 13.88 1.59 1.12
CA SER A 95 12.63 0.94 1.49
C SER A 95 11.95 1.71 2.63
N ASN A 96 10.81 2.36 2.34
CA ASN A 96 10.10 3.16 3.32
C ASN A 96 9.75 2.27 4.52
N ILE A 97 10.41 2.52 5.66
CA ILE A 97 10.36 1.75 6.91
C ILE A 97 10.47 0.21 6.75
N GLY A 98 11.05 -0.27 5.64
CA GLY A 98 11.18 -1.71 5.37
C GLY A 98 9.90 -2.40 4.86
N ILE A 99 8.89 -1.68 4.38
CA ILE A 99 7.61 -2.28 3.92
C ILE A 99 7.81 -3.35 2.85
N SER A 100 8.73 -3.14 1.91
CA SER A 100 8.99 -4.08 0.82
C SER A 100 9.59 -5.40 1.29
N ALA A 101 10.24 -5.45 2.46
CA ALA A 101 10.76 -6.68 3.04
C ALA A 101 9.67 -7.72 3.30
N LEU A 102 8.40 -7.28 3.41
CA LEU A 102 7.28 -8.18 3.58
C LEU A 102 6.94 -9.02 2.33
N TYR A 103 7.61 -8.78 1.19
CA TYR A 103 7.51 -9.61 -0.01
C TYR A 103 8.42 -10.86 -0.01
N PHE A 104 9.50 -10.85 0.76
CA PHE A 104 10.68 -11.72 0.58
C PHE A 104 11.07 -12.45 1.85
#